data_AF-A0A382PXZ4-F1
#
_entry.id   AF-A0A382PXZ4-F1
#
_cell.length_a   1.000
_cell.length_b   1.000
_cell.length_c   1.000
_cell.angle_alpha   90.00
_cell.angle_beta   90.00
_cell.angle_gamma   90.00
#
_symmetry.space_group_name_H-M   'P 1'
#
loop_
_entity.id
_entity.type
_entity.pdbx_description
1 polymer ?
#
loop_
_entity_poly.entity_id
_entity_poly.type
_entity_poly.pdbx_seq_one_letter_code
_entity_poly.pdbx_strand_id
1 'polypeptide(L)' 'MVDGNEWWDLRTVNNQEVAPGLYIYVVEASGSQHIGKFAVIR' A
#
# COMPACT_ATOMS: atom_id res chain seq x y z
N MET A 1 5.77 13.75 15.97
CA MET A 1 6.08 12.36 15.58
C MET A 1 4.81 11.84 14.98
N VAL A 2 4.74 11.68 13.65
CA VAL A 2 3.59 11.05 13.00
C VAL A 2 3.95 9.58 12.94
N ASP A 3 3.30 8.78 13.78
CA ASP A 3 3.33 7.33 13.69
C ASP A 3 3.02 6.97 12.24
N GLY A 4 3.95 6.30 11.55
CA GLY A 4 3.85 5.94 10.12
C GLY A 4 2.78 4.89 9.82
N ASN A 5 1.64 4.99 10.50
CA ASN A 5 0.44 4.21 10.28
C ASN A 5 -0.50 5.03 9.41
N GLU A 6 -0.75 4.53 8.21
CA GLU A 6 -1.79 5.06 7.33
C GLU A 6 -2.93 4.05 7.26
N TRP A 7 -4.16 4.53 7.46
CA TRP A 7 -5.35 3.70 7.35
C TRP A 7 -5.73 3.58 5.87
N TRP A 8 -5.54 2.38 5.31
CA TRP A 8 -5.92 2.10 3.92
C TRP A 8 -7.24 1.35 3.86
N ASP A 9 -8.19 1.84 3.08
CA ASP A 9 -9.39 1.10 2.71
C ASP A 9 -9.03 0.16 1.55
N LEU A 10 -8.81 -1.11 1.85
CA LEU A 10 -8.38 -2.14 0.88
C LEU A 10 -9.51 -2.62 -0.04
N ARG A 11 -10.64 -1.88 -0.11
CA ARG A 11 -11.80 -2.23 -0.92
C ARG A 11 -11.74 -1.47 -2.24
N THR A 12 -11.69 -2.21 -3.35
CA THR A 12 -11.92 -1.62 -4.67
C THR A 12 -13.40 -1.28 -4.86
N VAL A 13 -13.73 -0.48 -5.88
CA VAL A 13 -15.08 0.03 -6.20
C VAL A 13 -16.16 -1.07 -6.31
N ASN A 14 -15.76 -2.35 -6.41
CA ASN A 14 -16.64 -3.51 -6.54
C ASN A 14 -16.71 -4.44 -5.31
N ASN A 15 -16.31 -4.01 -4.10
CA ASN A 15 -16.38 -4.82 -2.88
C ASN A 15 -15.56 -6.12 -2.95
N GLN A 16 -14.51 -6.14 -3.78
CA GLN A 16 -13.57 -7.25 -3.88
C GLN A 16 -12.51 -7.12 -2.78
N GLU A 17 -12.40 -8.15 -1.95
CA GLU A 17 -11.39 -8.25 -0.88
C GLU A 17 -9.99 -8.36 -1.48
N VAL A 18 -9.01 -7.66 -0.90
CA VAL A 18 -7.61 -7.74 -1.33
C VAL A 18 -7.07 -9.15 -1.09
N ALA A 19 -6.51 -9.75 -2.14
CA ALA A 19 -5.94 -11.08 -2.07
C ALA A 19 -4.67 -11.09 -1.20
N PRO A 20 -4.38 -12.19 -0.47
CA PRO A 20 -3.09 -12.36 0.19
C PRO A 20 -1.96 -12.37 -0.86
N GLY A 21 -0.87 -11.66 -0.57
CA GLY A 21 0.21 -11.47 -1.53
C GLY A 21 1.23 -10.41 -1.12
N LEU A 22 2.31 -10.31 -1.90
CA LEU A 22 3.31 -9.26 -1.78
C LEU A 22 2.91 -8.10 -2.69
N TYR A 23 2.73 -6.93 -2.10
CA TYR A 23 2.43 -5.69 -2.82
C TYR A 23 3.66 -4.79 -2.80
N ILE A 24 4.07 -4.33 -3.98
CA ILE A 24 5.20 -3.41 -4.17
C ILE A 24 4.63 -2.14 -4.76
N TYR A 25 5.01 -0.99 -4.20
CA TYR A 25 4.60 0.31 -4.70
C TYR A 25 5.80 1.22 -4.91
N VAL A 26 5.64 2.14 -5.86
CA VAL A 26 6.65 3.15 -6.21
C VAL A 26 5.96 4.51 -6.13
N VAL A 27 6.54 5.42 -5.35
CA VAL A 27 6.11 6.82 -5.26
C VAL A 27 7.20 7.69 -5.88
N GLU A 28 6.83 8.50 -6.86
CA GLU A 28 7.70 9.49 -7.47
C GLU A 28 7.21 10.89 -7.12
N ALA A 29 8.09 11.73 -6.55
CA ALA A 29 7.79 13.11 -6.22
C ALA A 29 9.03 13.99 -6.44
N SER A 30 8.91 14.99 -7.31
CA SER A 30 9.93 16.03 -7.54
C SER A 30 11.35 15.49 -7.74
N GLY A 31 11.49 14.41 -8.54
CA GLY A 31 12.77 13.76 -8.84
C GLY A 31 13.29 12.82 -7.74
N SER A 32 12.56 12.66 -6.64
CA SER A 32 12.83 11.64 -5.62
C SER A 32 11.90 10.45 -5.81
N GLN A 33 12.47 9.24 -5.76
CA GLN A 33 11.74 7.99 -5.88
C GLN A 33 11.83 7.21 -4.57
N HIS A 34 10.69 6.73 -4.09
CA HIS A 34 10.61 5.81 -2.97
C HIS A 34 9.96 4.50 -3.40
N ILE A 35 10.62 3.38 -3.06
CA ILE A 35 10.11 2.03 -3.33
C ILE A 35 9.81 1.37 -2.00
N GLY A 36 8.54 0.99 -1.81
CA GLY A 36 8.05 0.30 -0.62
C GLY A 36 7.44 -1.05 -0.96
N LYS A 37 7.37 -1.93 0.04
CA LYS A 37 6.69 -3.22 -0.06
C LYS A 37 5.99 -3.59 1.23
N PHE A 38 4.83 -4.25 1.12
CA PHE A 38 4.12 -4.83 2.25
C PHE A 38 3.50 -6.16 1.83
N ALA A 39 3.33 -7.07 2.79
CA ALA A 39 2.70 -8.36 2.58
C ALA A 39 1.33 -8.39 3.26
N VAL A 40 0.33 -8.91 2.55
CA VAL A 40 -0.98 -9.24 3.12
C VAL A 40 -0.98 -10.74 3.39
N ILE A 41 -1.16 -11.12 4.66
CA ILE A 41 -1.21 -12.51 5.13
C ILE A 41 -2.56 -12.73 5.81
N ARG A 42 -3.17 -13.89 5.58
CA ARG A 42 -4.41 -14.33 6.24
C ARG A 42 -4.09 -15.13 7.51
#